data_AF-A0A4V1MWD7-F1
#
_entry.id   AF-A0A4V1MWD7-F1
#
_cell.length_a   1.000
_cell.length_b   1.000
_cell.length_c   1.000
_cell.angle_alpha   90.00
_cell.angle_beta   90.00
_cell.angle_gamma   90.00
#
_symmetry.space_group_name_H-M   'P 1'
#
loop_
_entity.id
_entity.type
_entity.pdbx_description
1 polymer ?
#
loop_
_entity_poly.entity_id
_entity_poly.type
_entity_poly.pdbx_seq_one_letter_code
_entity_poly.pdbx_strand_id
1 'polypeptide(L)' 'MKTILITLLIIIIGALSYGFYIKSTGDFNGEIVIGVSVLAIAFVFMPLFIYHRYKNKDIKDFTFEKFRKDLEEHNKKK' A
#
# COMPACT_ATOMS: atom_id res chain seq x y z
N MET A 1 -6.12 7.46 -11.62
CA MET A 1 -5.97 6.79 -10.29
C MET A 1 -4.54 6.34 -10.00
N LYS A 2 -3.75 5.82 -10.96
CA LYS A 2 -2.33 5.43 -10.76
C LYS A 2 -1.43 6.52 -10.12
N THR A 3 -1.78 7.79 -10.28
CA THR A 3 -1.04 8.94 -9.76
C THR A 3 -1.17 9.12 -8.25
N ILE A 4 -2.31 8.76 -7.63
CA ILE A 4 -2.55 8.96 -6.19
C ILE A 4 -1.55 8.18 -5.34
N LEU A 5 -1.25 6.94 -5.75
CA LEU A 5 -0.28 6.10 -5.06
C LEU A 5 1.14 6.65 -5.19
N ILE A 6 1.50 7.17 -6.36
CA ILE A 6 2.80 7.80 -6.64
C ILE A 6 2.95 9.10 -5.84
N THR A 7 1.94 9.96 -5.82
CA THR A 7 1.96 11.20 -5.04
C THR A 7 2.12 10.90 -3.55
N LEU A 8 1.44 9.87 -3.05
CA LEU A 8 1.52 9.45 -1.66
C LEU A 8 2.90 8.84 -1.31
N LEU A 9 3.51 8.11 -2.25
CA LEU A 9 4.89 7.61 -2.11
C LEU A 9 5.90 8.76 -2.01
N ILE A 10 5.75 9.79 -2.83
CA ILE A 10 6.63 10.97 -2.84
C ILE A 10 6.52 11.74 -1.50
N ILE A 11 5.30 11.89 -0.97
CA ILE A 11 5.06 12.51 0.33
C ILE A 11 5.76 11.76 1.46
N ILE A 12 5.74 10.43 1.43
CA ILE A 12 6.41 9.59 2.42
C ILE A 12 7.93 9.71 2.37
N ILE A 13 8.48 9.71 1.16
CA ILE A 13 9.93 9.93 0.97
C ILE A 13 10.32 11.30 1.52
N GLY A 14 9.53 12.34 1.24
CA GLY A 14 9.74 13.68 1.80
C GLY A 14 9.68 13.72 3.33
N ALA A 15 8.70 13.04 3.95
CA ALA A 15 8.57 12.98 5.40
C ALA A 15 9.73 12.22 6.07
N LEU A 16 10.19 11.12 5.45
CA LEU A 16 11.37 10.37 5.90
C LEU A 16 12.65 11.21 5.78
N SER A 17 12.85 11.90 4.66
CA SER A 17 13.99 12.81 4.47
C SER A 17 13.99 13.94 5.50
N TYR A 18 12.83 14.53 5.79
CA TYR A 18 12.68 15.57 6.80
C TYR A 18 12.97 15.06 8.22
N GLY A 19 12.47 13.86 8.57
CA GLY A 19 12.78 13.20 9.84
C GLY A 19 14.28 12.92 10.00
N PHE A 20 14.95 12.48 8.94
CA PHE A 20 16.39 12.26 8.93
C PHE A 20 17.20 13.56 9.08
N TYR A 21 16.74 14.65 8.45
CA TYR A 21 17.36 15.96 8.58
C TYR A 21 17.29 16.50 10.02
N ILE A 22 16.13 16.37 10.68
CA ILE A 22 15.97 16.75 12.08
C ILE A 22 16.88 15.91 12.99
N LYS A 23 16.94 14.59 12.77
CA LYS A 23 17.85 13.70 13.52
C LYS A 23 19.32 14.10 13.35
N SER A 24 19.72 14.57 12.16
CA SER A 24 21.08 15.05 11.91
C SER A 24 21.44 16.34 12.66
N THR A 25 20.45 17.06 13.20
CA THR A 25 20.64 18.30 13.94
C THR A 25 20.94 18.05 15.43
N GLY A 26 20.99 16.78 15.87
CA GLY A 26 21.37 16.40 17.23
C GLY A 26 20.24 16.44 18.25
N ASP A 27 19.01 16.70 17.80
CA ASP A 27 17.84 16.75 18.68
C ASP A 27 17.22 15.35 18.84
N PHE A 28 17.04 14.90 20.10
CA PHE A 28 16.51 13.57 20.44
C PHE A 28 15.09 13.35 19.88
N ASN A 29 14.39 14.45 19.61
CA ASN A 29 13.07 14.45 18.96
C ASN A 29 13.10 13.88 17.53
N GLY A 30 14.26 13.86 16.86
CA GLY A 30 14.39 13.33 15.50
C GLY A 30 14.03 11.84 15.40
N GLU A 31 14.38 11.05 16.40
CA GLU A 31 14.05 9.61 16.43
C GLU A 31 12.56 9.37 16.64
N ILE A 32 11.92 10.18 17.49
CA ILE A 32 10.47 10.14 17.72
C ILE A 32 9.72 10.52 16.45
N VAL A 33 10.17 11.56 15.75
CA VAL A 33 9.58 12.01 14.48
C VAL A 33 9.69 10.91 13.42
N ILE A 34 10.84 10.23 13.32
CA ILE A 34 11.00 9.09 12.41
C ILE A 34 10.07 7.94 12.79
N GLY A 35 10.02 7.57 14.07
CA GLY A 35 9.16 6.50 14.57
C GLY A 35 7.68 6.76 14.30
N VAL A 36 7.19 7.98 14.59
CA VAL A 36 5.82 8.41 14.29
C VAL A 36 5.54 8.42 12.79
N SER A 37 6.51 8.85 11.98
CA SER A 37 6.38 8.83 10.51
C SER A 37 6.24 7.40 9.97
N VAL A 38 7.06 6.47 10.47
CA VAL A 38 6.97 5.04 10.12
C VAL A 38 5.65 4.42 10.58
N LEU A 39 5.17 4.76 11.78
CA LEU A 39 3.86 4.34 12.28
C LEU A 39 2.72 4.87 11.41
N ALA A 40 2.77 6.14 11.01
CA ALA A 40 1.78 6.72 10.10
C ALA A 40 1.79 6.02 8.74
N ILE A 41 2.96 5.63 8.22
CA ILE A 41 3.07 4.82 7.00
C ILE A 41 2.42 3.45 7.22
N ALA A 42 2.76 2.75 8.30
CA ALA A 42 2.22 1.43 8.57
C ALA A 42 0.69 1.44 8.75
N PHE A 43 0.14 2.42 9.47
CA PHE A 43 -1.30 2.46 9.79
C PHE A 43 -2.16 3.24 8.80
N VAL A 44 -1.61 4.20 8.06
CA VAL A 44 -2.38 5.01 7.11
C VAL A 44 -2.04 4.61 5.68
N PHE A 45 -0.75 4.54 5.34
CA PHE A 45 -0.34 4.23 3.97
C PHE A 45 -0.66 2.80 3.58
N MET A 46 -0.40 1.82 4.46
CA MET A 46 -0.65 0.40 4.15
C MET A 46 -2.13 0.10 3.83
N PRO A 47 -3.13 0.46 4.68
CA PRO A 47 -4.53 0.19 4.34
C PRO A 47 -5.01 1.01 3.15
N LEU A 48 -4.53 2.25 2.99
CA LEU A 48 -4.90 3.09 1.85
C LEU A 48 -4.33 2.52 0.53
N PHE A 49 -3.12 1.94 0.57
CA PHE A 49 -2.50 1.24 -0.55
C PHE A 49 -3.31 0.00 -0.95
N ILE A 50 -3.73 -0.80 0.02
CA ILE A 50 -4.58 -1.97 -0.23
C ILE A 50 -5.91 -1.53 -0.83
N TYR A 51 -6.59 -0.54 -0.24
CA TYR A 51 -7.86 -0.03 -0.76
C TYR A 51 -7.72 0.45 -2.21
N HIS A 52 -6.67 1.24 -2.51
CA HIS A 52 -6.41 1.71 -3.86
C HIS A 52 -6.17 0.57 -4.86
N ARG A 53 -5.38 -0.43 -4.45
CA ARG A 53 -5.02 -1.57 -5.30
C ARG A 53 -6.20 -2.49 -5.58
N TYR A 54 -7.08 -2.69 -4.60
CA TYR A 54 -8.24 -3.56 -4.74
C TYR A 54 -9.48 -2.85 -5.30
N LYS A 55 -9.52 -1.50 -5.34
CA LYS A 55 -10.65 -0.73 -5.89
C LYS A 55 -10.97 -1.01 -7.37
N ASN A 56 -10.00 -1.46 -8.17
CA ASN A 56 -10.19 -1.78 -9.59
C ASN A 56 -10.15 -3.29 -9.90
N LYS A 57 -10.10 -4.16 -8.89
CA LYS A 57 -10.21 -5.60 -9.10
C LYS A 57 -11.54 -6.07 -8.52
N ASP A 58 -12.39 -6.62 -9.38
CA ASP A 58 -13.59 -7.31 -8.96
C ASP A 58 -13.16 -8.50 -8.09
N ILE A 59 -13.40 -8.41 -6.78
CA ILE A 59 -13.13 -9.49 -5.82
C ILE A 59 -13.89 -10.77 -6.24
N LYS A 60 -14.97 -10.59 -7.00
CA LYS A 60 -15.79 -11.63 -7.61
C LYS A 60 -15.02 -12.50 -8.60
N ASP A 61 -14.00 -11.98 -9.29
CA ASP A 61 -13.16 -12.78 -10.19
C ASP A 61 -12.23 -13.76 -9.47
N PHE A 62 -11.99 -13.54 -8.18
CA PHE A 62 -11.20 -14.43 -7.33
C PHE A 62 -12.07 -15.37 -6.48
N THR A 63 -13.39 -15.37 -6.71
CA THR A 63 -14.29 -16.26 -5.99
C THR A 63 -14.16 -17.69 -6.51
N PHE A 64 -14.13 -18.65 -5.59
CA PHE A 64 -13.97 -20.08 -5.90
C PHE A 64 -14.96 -20.59 -6.96
N GLU A 65 -16.14 -19.97 -7.03
CA GLU A 65 -17.19 -20.31 -7.98
C GLU A 65 -16.82 -20.03 -9.44
N LYS A 66 -16.04 -18.98 -9.72
CA LYS A 66 -15.50 -18.72 -11.06
C LYS A 66 -14.42 -19.74 -11.41
N PHE A 67 -13.53 -20.03 -10.46
CA PHE A 67 -12.50 -21.06 -10.59
C PHE A 67 -13.09 -22.43 -10.93
N ARG A 68 -14.18 -22.82 -10.24
CA ARG A 68 -14.90 -24.08 -10.51
C ARG A 68 -15.50 -24.11 -11.91
N LYS A 69 -16.15 -23.02 -12.34
CA LYS A 69 -16.75 -22.91 -13.68
C LYS A 69 -15.69 -23.01 -14.80
N ASP A 70 -14.58 -22.30 -14.66
CA ASP A 70 -13.48 -22.34 -15.64
C ASP A 70 -12.86 -23.75 -15.73
N LEU A 71 -12.75 -24.45 -14.59
CA LEU A 71 -12.24 -25.83 -14.53
C LEU A 71 -13.19 -26.84 -15.18
N GLU A 72 -14.50 -26.68 -14.97
CA GLU A 72 -15.55 -27.49 -15.60
C GLU A 72 -15.57 -27.28 -17.12
N GLU A 73 -15.44 -26.04 -17.61
CA GLU A 73 -15.34 -25.77 -19.05
C GLU A 73 -14.09 -26.38 -19.69
N HIS A 74 -12.95 -26.35 -19.00
CA HIS A 74 -11.72 -26.98 -19.47
C HIS A 74 -11.82 -28.50 -19.55
N ASN A 75 -12.48 -29.14 -18.58
CA ASN A 75 -12.70 -30.59 -18.60
C ASN A 75 -13.72 -31.01 -19.67
N LYS A 76 -14.69 -30.15 -20.02
CA LYS A 76 -15.70 -30.45 -21.05
C LYS A 76 -15.19 -30.34 -22.49
N LYS A 77 -14.09 -29.63 -22.70
CA LYS A 77 -13.43 -29.45 -24.01
C LYS A 77 -12.36 -30.51 -24.30
N LYS A 78 -12.08 -31.40 -23.35
CA LYS A 78 -11.13 -32.51 -23.47
C LYS A 78 -11.86 -33.82 -23.69
#